data_AF-A0A924UI44-F1
#
_entry.id   AF-A0A924UI44-F1
#
_cell.length_a   1.000
_cell.length_b   1.000
_cell.length_c   1.000
_cell.angle_alpha   90.00
_cell.angle_beta   90.00
_cell.angle_gamma   90.00
#
_symmetry.space_group_name_H-M   'P 1'
#
loop_
_entity.id
_entity.type
_entity.pdbx_description
1 polymer ?
#
loop_
_entity_poly.entity_id
_entity_poly.type
_entity_poly.pdbx_seq_one_letter_code
_entity_poly.pdbx_strand_id
1 'polypeptide(L)'
;MIPRKKESKKWTNLPADFSKQIKTVFEQNFKAHLGPKRLRVEGRIYLSEIVLRVGISTPGELRYQNFEVSLDHSKEKQDAIAQIHIGVDAIASLMVEYFENAENHEMPFVWQEYPFEKQKIWLQYSSENPDIEAEANRLLGLKDEAALLKETEEEMEALGLTREEITDDDLATSGEEDHDMTTPQIFGGKKKKKDDLH
;
A
#
# COMPACT_ATOMS: atom_id res chain seq x y z
N MET A 1 -1.19 -4.72 1.65
CA MET A 1 -0.42 -4.84 0.38
C MET A 1 -0.32 -3.48 -0.28
N ILE A 2 0.83 -2.84 -0.16
CA ILE A 2 1.10 -1.53 -0.75
C ILE A 2 1.89 -1.76 -2.04
N PRO A 3 1.40 -1.32 -3.21
CA PRO A 3 2.12 -1.52 -4.46
C PRO A 3 3.43 -0.73 -4.49
N ARG A 4 4.43 -1.21 -5.24
CA ARG A 4 5.71 -0.53 -5.36
C ARG A 4 5.60 0.73 -6.21
N LYS A 5 4.85 0.67 -7.32
CA LYS A 5 4.69 1.81 -8.24
C LYS A 5 3.53 2.68 -7.81
N LYS A 6 3.74 4.00 -7.79
CA LYS A 6 2.70 4.99 -7.44
C LYS A 6 1.54 5.03 -8.46
N GLU A 7 1.79 4.58 -9.69
CA GLU A 7 0.80 4.49 -10.77
C GLU A 7 -0.18 3.32 -10.59
N SER A 8 0.18 2.34 -9.77
CA SER A 8 -0.59 1.13 -9.48
C SER A 8 -1.76 1.43 -8.55
N LYS A 9 -2.81 2.08 -9.08
CA LYS A 9 -4.00 2.47 -8.32
C LYS A 9 -5.14 1.46 -8.42
N LYS A 10 -5.47 1.03 -9.65
CA LYS A 10 -6.55 0.07 -9.91
C LYS A 10 -5.99 -1.34 -9.98
N TRP A 11 -6.62 -2.27 -9.25
CA TRP A 11 -6.21 -3.67 -9.17
C TRP A 11 -7.41 -4.62 -9.19
N THR A 12 -7.14 -5.86 -9.59
CA THR A 12 -8.05 -6.99 -9.41
C THR A 12 -7.44 -8.00 -8.44
N ASN A 13 -8.30 -8.66 -7.67
CA ASN A 13 -7.87 -9.76 -6.81
C ASN A 13 -7.38 -10.94 -7.64
N LEU A 14 -6.38 -11.64 -7.12
CA LEU A 14 -6.03 -12.95 -7.62
C LEU A 14 -7.25 -13.89 -7.51
N PRO A 15 -7.60 -14.66 -8.56
CA PRO A 15 -8.72 -15.58 -8.50
C PRO A 15 -8.63 -16.53 -7.31
N ALA A 16 -9.74 -16.69 -6.57
CA ALA A 16 -9.76 -17.43 -5.31
C ALA A 16 -9.25 -18.87 -5.46
N ASP A 17 -9.52 -19.51 -6.59
CA ASP A 17 -9.06 -20.87 -6.85
C ASP A 17 -7.54 -20.93 -7.08
N PHE A 18 -6.96 -19.89 -7.68
CA PHE A 18 -5.51 -19.79 -7.85
C PHE A 18 -4.83 -19.56 -6.51
N SER A 19 -5.38 -18.69 -5.66
CA SER A 19 -4.89 -18.50 -4.29
C SER A 19 -4.93 -19.79 -3.47
N LYS A 20 -5.98 -20.61 -3.62
CA LYS A 20 -6.07 -21.94 -2.96
C LYS A 20 -5.01 -22.91 -3.49
N GLN A 21 -4.77 -22.92 -4.80
CA GLN A 21 -3.73 -23.76 -5.41
C GLN A 21 -2.36 -23.40 -4.86
N ILE A 22 -2.00 -22.12 -4.90
CA ILE A 22 -0.74 -21.61 -4.34
C ILE A 22 -0.63 -21.98 -2.86
N LYS A 23 -1.67 -21.72 -2.06
CA LYS A 23 -1.72 -22.10 -0.65
C LYS A 23 -1.43 -23.59 -0.44
N THR A 24 -2.06 -24.45 -1.22
CA THR A 24 -1.86 -25.91 -1.13
C THR A 24 -0.41 -26.30 -1.43
N VAL A 25 0.19 -25.69 -2.45
CA VAL A 25 1.60 -25.92 -2.81
C VAL A 25 2.53 -25.54 -1.66
N PHE A 26 2.34 -24.36 -1.06
CA PHE A 26 3.13 -23.93 0.09
C PHE A 26 2.91 -24.82 1.32
N GLU A 27 1.68 -25.22 1.61
CA GLU A 27 1.39 -26.13 2.73
C GLU A 27 2.04 -27.51 2.56
N GLN A 28 2.11 -28.02 1.32
CA GLN A 28 2.78 -29.28 1.01
C GLN A 28 4.30 -29.15 1.12
N ASN A 29 4.89 -28.12 0.53
CA ASN A 29 6.34 -27.91 0.49
C ASN A 29 6.92 -27.59 1.87
N PHE A 30 6.20 -26.80 2.68
CA PHE A 30 6.70 -26.33 3.98
C PHE A 30 6.05 -27.02 5.17
N LYS A 31 5.37 -28.17 4.97
CA LYS A 31 4.64 -28.89 6.03
C LYS A 31 5.46 -29.11 7.30
N ALA A 32 6.75 -29.46 7.14
CA ALA A 32 7.67 -29.69 8.25
C ALA A 32 7.99 -28.41 9.05
N HIS A 33 8.00 -27.25 8.40
CA HIS A 33 8.37 -25.96 9.00
C HIS A 33 7.14 -25.15 9.49
N LEU A 34 5.96 -25.41 8.91
CA LEU A 34 4.73 -24.70 9.26
C LEU A 34 4.21 -25.12 10.63
N GLY A 35 4.22 -26.40 10.99
CA GLY A 35 3.70 -26.86 12.29
C GLY A 35 2.27 -26.35 12.53
N PRO A 36 1.99 -25.56 13.60
CA PRO A 36 0.68 -24.97 13.85
C PRO A 36 0.41 -23.65 13.12
N LYS A 37 1.36 -23.13 12.33
CA LYS A 37 1.25 -21.82 11.68
C LYS A 37 0.11 -21.81 10.64
N ARG A 38 -0.62 -20.70 10.59
CA ARG A 38 -1.64 -20.42 9.57
C ARG A 38 -0.99 -19.77 8.37
N LEU A 39 -1.32 -20.27 7.17
CA LEU A 39 -0.86 -19.72 5.91
C LEU A 39 -1.99 -19.00 5.17
N ARG A 40 -1.69 -17.80 4.69
CA ARG A 40 -2.59 -16.94 3.90
C ARG A 40 -1.86 -16.49 2.64
N VAL A 41 -2.55 -16.61 1.51
CA VAL A 41 -2.05 -16.17 0.20
C VAL A 41 -2.98 -15.09 -0.32
N GLU A 42 -2.40 -13.97 -0.71
CA GLU A 42 -3.11 -12.84 -1.31
C GLU A 42 -2.34 -12.35 -2.52
N GLY A 43 -3.05 -11.89 -3.54
CA GLY A 43 -2.44 -11.33 -4.73
C GLY A 43 -3.30 -10.23 -5.33
N ARG A 44 -2.63 -9.20 -5.84
CA ARG A 44 -3.23 -8.07 -6.54
C ARG A 44 -2.57 -7.91 -7.89
N ILE A 45 -3.39 -7.89 -8.94
CA ILE A 45 -2.94 -7.69 -10.31
C ILE A 45 -3.25 -6.24 -10.68
N TYR A 46 -2.22 -5.43 -10.83
CA TYR A 46 -2.30 -4.07 -11.36
C TYR A 46 -1.98 -4.07 -12.85
N LEU A 47 -2.20 -2.92 -13.51
CA LEU A 47 -1.88 -2.80 -14.94
C LEU A 47 -0.38 -2.78 -15.22
N SER A 48 0.41 -2.29 -14.26
CA SER A 48 1.85 -2.04 -14.38
C SER A 48 2.69 -2.99 -13.53
N GLU A 49 2.08 -3.72 -12.58
CA GLU A 49 2.77 -4.70 -11.74
C GLU A 49 1.81 -5.78 -11.21
N ILE A 50 2.34 -6.94 -10.86
CA ILE A 50 1.64 -7.96 -10.08
C ILE A 50 2.31 -8.03 -8.72
N VAL A 51 1.50 -7.94 -7.67
CA VAL A 51 1.96 -8.07 -6.29
C VAL A 51 1.37 -9.35 -5.69
N LEU A 52 2.22 -10.22 -5.17
CA LEU A 52 1.81 -11.44 -4.48
C LEU A 52 2.37 -11.42 -3.06
N ARG A 53 1.56 -11.87 -2.10
CA ARG A 53 1.89 -11.97 -0.69
C ARG A 53 1.58 -13.37 -0.19
N VAL A 54 2.56 -14.00 0.46
CA VAL A 54 2.35 -15.20 1.26
C VAL A 54 2.70 -14.86 2.69
N GLY A 55 1.72 -14.99 3.57
CA GLY A 55 1.86 -14.68 4.97
C GLY A 55 1.74 -15.93 5.84
N ILE A 56 2.60 -16.03 6.85
CA ILE A 56 2.52 -17.06 7.90
C ILE A 56 2.34 -16.42 9.27
N SER A 57 1.53 -17.03 10.13
CA SER A 57 1.39 -16.60 11.52
C SER A 57 1.19 -17.76 12.46
N THR A 58 1.73 -17.65 13.67
CA THR A 58 1.48 -18.65 14.72
C THR A 58 0.19 -18.28 15.46
N PRO A 59 -0.72 -19.23 15.74
CA PRO A 59 -1.88 -18.96 16.56
C PRO A 59 -1.47 -18.37 17.92
N GLY A 60 -2.03 -17.20 18.26
CA GLY A 60 -1.71 -16.48 19.50
C GLY A 60 -0.58 -15.44 19.36
N GLU A 61 0.14 -15.39 18.24
CA GLU A 61 1.08 -14.32 17.94
C GLU A 61 0.39 -13.16 17.22
N LEU A 62 0.77 -11.94 17.59
CA LEU A 62 0.33 -10.74 16.87
C LEU A 62 1.11 -10.53 15.58
N ARG A 63 2.34 -11.07 15.50
CA ARG A 63 3.21 -10.88 14.35
C ARG A 63 2.78 -11.81 13.21
N TYR A 64 2.42 -11.23 12.08
CA TYR A 64 2.36 -11.94 10.82
C TYR A 64 3.71 -11.84 10.14
N GLN A 65 4.11 -12.82 9.36
CA GLN A 65 5.31 -12.75 8.54
C GLN A 65 4.89 -12.79 7.10
N ASN A 66 4.88 -11.63 6.45
CA ASN A 66 4.45 -11.48 5.07
C ASN A 66 5.67 -11.42 4.16
N PHE A 67 5.75 -12.36 3.23
CA PHE A 67 6.69 -12.37 2.13
C PHE A 67 5.97 -11.83 0.90
N GLU A 68 6.46 -10.71 0.36
CA GLU A 68 5.84 -10.00 -0.75
C GLU A 68 6.79 -9.94 -1.94
N VAL A 69 6.23 -10.17 -3.13
CA VAL A 69 6.93 -10.00 -4.40
C VAL A 69 6.13 -9.07 -5.29
N SER A 70 6.82 -8.16 -5.97
CA SER A 70 6.30 -7.31 -7.03
C SER A 70 7.04 -7.65 -8.33
N LEU A 71 6.29 -7.88 -9.39
CA LEU A 71 6.81 -8.12 -10.75
C LEU A 71 6.25 -7.08 -11.70
N ASP A 72 7.06 -6.60 -12.64
CA ASP A 72 6.60 -5.69 -13.69
C ASP A 72 5.62 -6.39 -14.64
N HIS A 73 4.42 -5.83 -14.78
CA HIS A 73 3.37 -6.36 -15.64
C HIS A 73 3.04 -5.39 -16.77
N SER A 74 2.73 -5.92 -17.95
CA SER A 74 2.18 -5.15 -19.07
C SER A 74 1.04 -5.94 -19.70
N LYS A 75 -0.07 -5.25 -19.97
CA LYS A 75 -1.24 -5.82 -20.67
C LYS A 75 -0.88 -6.41 -22.04
N GLU A 76 0.16 -5.89 -22.69
CA GLU A 76 0.56 -6.28 -24.04
C GLU A 76 1.19 -7.68 -24.07
N LYS A 77 1.87 -8.07 -22.99
CA LYS A 77 2.61 -9.33 -22.94
C LYS A 77 1.76 -10.53 -22.51
N GLN A 78 0.57 -10.30 -21.94
CA GLN A 78 -0.38 -11.32 -21.48
C GLN A 78 0.27 -12.49 -20.72
N ASP A 79 1.32 -12.22 -19.96
CA ASP A 79 2.19 -13.20 -19.29
C ASP A 79 1.91 -13.32 -17.78
N ALA A 80 0.77 -12.77 -17.32
CA ALA A 80 0.44 -12.66 -15.89
C ALA A 80 0.56 -13.99 -15.12
N ILE A 81 0.11 -15.10 -15.71
CA ILE A 81 0.18 -16.42 -15.06
C ILE A 81 1.64 -16.87 -14.87
N ALA A 82 2.46 -16.72 -15.91
CA ALA A 82 3.88 -17.05 -15.84
C ALA A 82 4.60 -16.17 -14.81
N GLN A 83 4.28 -14.88 -14.78
CA GLN A 83 4.80 -13.94 -13.78
C GLN A 83 4.40 -14.33 -12.35
N ILE A 84 3.17 -14.81 -12.14
CA ILE A 84 2.74 -15.27 -10.81
C ILE A 84 3.50 -16.53 -10.41
N HIS A 85 3.74 -17.48 -11.32
CA HIS A 85 4.57 -18.67 -11.01
C HIS A 85 5.97 -18.26 -10.58
N ILE A 86 6.62 -17.34 -11.31
CA ILE A 86 7.93 -16.80 -10.93
C ILE A 86 7.87 -16.14 -9.54
N GLY A 87 6.80 -15.38 -9.26
CA GLY A 87 6.59 -14.78 -7.94
C GLY A 87 6.42 -15.81 -6.83
N VAL A 88 5.69 -16.90 -7.09
CA VAL A 88 5.52 -18.02 -6.16
C VAL A 88 6.86 -18.68 -5.86
N ASP A 89 7.66 -18.96 -6.88
CA ASP A 89 8.97 -19.61 -6.74
C ASP A 89 9.98 -18.70 -5.99
N ALA A 90 9.93 -17.40 -6.26
CA ALA A 90 10.73 -16.42 -5.53
C ALA A 90 10.35 -16.34 -4.04
N ILE A 91 9.05 -16.31 -3.72
CA ILE A 91 8.58 -16.34 -2.33
C ILE A 91 8.95 -17.66 -1.67
N ALA A 92 8.83 -18.79 -2.36
CA ALA A 92 9.24 -20.08 -1.82
C ALA A 92 10.73 -20.08 -1.48
N SER A 93 11.58 -19.52 -2.35
CA SER A 93 13.01 -19.36 -2.08
C SER A 93 13.26 -18.51 -0.83
N LEU A 94 12.59 -17.36 -0.69
CA LEU A 94 12.67 -16.54 0.52
C LEU A 94 12.20 -17.28 1.78
N MET A 95 11.15 -18.08 1.69
CA MET A 95 10.65 -18.85 2.84
C MET A 95 11.63 -19.95 3.25
N VAL A 96 12.31 -20.61 2.30
CA VAL A 96 13.40 -21.53 2.61
C VAL A 96 14.51 -20.81 3.36
N GLU A 97 15.00 -19.69 2.81
CA GLU A 97 16.04 -18.89 3.46
C GLU A 97 15.63 -18.42 4.86
N TYR A 98 14.37 -18.03 5.03
CA TYR A 98 13.80 -17.64 6.33
C TYR A 98 13.81 -18.79 7.34
N PHE A 99 13.35 -19.97 6.95
CA PHE A 99 13.28 -21.12 7.87
C PHE A 99 14.66 -21.71 8.19
N GLU A 100 15.62 -21.59 7.27
CA GLU A 100 16.99 -22.08 7.46
C GLU A 100 17.85 -21.09 8.25
N ASN A 101 17.66 -19.78 8.07
CA ASN A 101 18.53 -18.72 8.61
C ASN A 101 17.82 -17.80 9.63
N ALA A 102 16.83 -18.33 10.36
CA ALA A 102 15.88 -17.57 11.19
C ALA A 102 16.50 -16.55 12.18
N GLU A 103 17.78 -16.68 12.55
CA GLU A 103 18.47 -15.77 13.47
C GLU A 103 19.37 -14.72 12.80
N ASN A 104 19.73 -14.85 11.51
CA ASN A 104 20.77 -14.03 10.87
C ASN A 104 20.38 -13.39 9.52
N HIS A 105 19.19 -13.66 8.98
CA HIS A 105 18.79 -13.11 7.68
C HIS A 105 18.00 -11.81 7.82
N GLU A 106 18.60 -10.68 7.39
CA GLU A 106 17.92 -9.40 7.29
C GLU A 106 17.00 -9.38 6.06
N MET A 107 15.70 -9.48 6.29
CA MET A 107 14.69 -9.36 5.25
C MET A 107 14.45 -7.88 4.86
N PRO A 108 14.26 -7.56 3.58
CA PRO A 108 14.10 -6.18 3.14
C PRO A 108 12.72 -5.63 3.52
N PHE A 109 12.65 -4.69 4.47
CA PHE A 109 11.39 -4.02 4.85
C PHE A 109 10.86 -3.04 3.80
N VAL A 110 11.69 -2.69 2.82
CA VAL A 110 11.37 -1.86 1.67
C VAL A 110 11.58 -2.66 0.39
N TRP A 111 10.86 -2.30 -0.68
CA TRP A 111 11.01 -2.96 -1.98
C TRP A 111 12.47 -2.93 -2.45
N GLN A 112 13.09 -4.11 -2.51
CA GLN A 112 14.46 -4.27 -2.96
C GLN A 112 14.48 -5.12 -4.23
N GLU A 113 15.27 -4.68 -5.22
CA GLU A 113 15.46 -5.43 -6.46
C GLU A 113 16.27 -6.70 -6.18
N TYR A 114 15.78 -7.82 -6.68
CA TYR A 114 16.42 -9.12 -6.58
C TYR A 114 16.45 -9.78 -7.97
N PRO A 115 17.63 -10.19 -8.47
CA PRO A 115 17.73 -10.89 -9.75
C PRO A 115 17.28 -12.35 -9.57
N PHE A 116 16.20 -12.75 -10.24
CA PHE A 116 15.65 -14.10 -10.17
C PHE A 116 15.30 -14.63 -11.55
N GLU A 117 15.81 -15.81 -11.92
CA GLU A 117 15.59 -16.46 -13.23
C GLU A 117 15.72 -15.54 -14.46
N LYS A 118 16.76 -14.67 -14.46
CA LYS A 118 17.04 -13.67 -15.52
C LYS A 118 16.02 -12.53 -15.63
N GLN A 119 15.08 -12.44 -14.70
CA GLN A 119 14.16 -11.32 -14.55
C GLN A 119 14.48 -10.53 -13.28
N LYS A 120 14.12 -9.26 -13.29
CA LYS A 120 14.20 -8.40 -12.11
C LYS A 120 12.88 -8.51 -11.37
N ILE A 121 12.93 -9.00 -10.15
CA ILE A 121 11.78 -9.01 -9.25
C ILE A 121 12.06 -8.08 -8.07
N TRP A 122 11.01 -7.64 -7.38
CA TRP A 122 11.14 -6.84 -6.19
C TRP A 122 10.59 -7.59 -5.01
N LEU A 123 11.35 -7.63 -3.91
CA LEU A 123 10.97 -8.35 -2.70
C LEU A 123 10.79 -7.36 -1.56
N GLN A 124 9.81 -7.65 -0.71
CA GLN A 124 9.56 -6.92 0.53
C GLN A 124 9.10 -7.92 1.60
N TYR A 125 9.47 -7.62 2.83
CA TYR A 125 8.97 -8.29 4.02
C TYR A 125 8.19 -7.32 4.90
N SER A 126 7.05 -7.76 5.41
CA SER A 126 6.19 -6.98 6.29
C SER A 126 5.71 -7.82 7.47
N SER A 127 5.50 -7.16 8.62
CA SER A 127 4.93 -7.79 9.81
C SER A 127 3.45 -7.47 10.07
N GLU A 128 2.79 -6.80 9.11
CA GLU A 128 1.38 -6.39 9.21
C GLU A 128 0.45 -7.58 9.44
N ASN A 129 -0.42 -7.48 10.45
CA ASN A 129 -1.40 -8.52 10.75
C ASN A 129 -2.78 -8.15 10.21
N PRO A 130 -3.24 -8.80 9.13
CA PRO A 130 -4.51 -8.43 8.50
C PRO A 130 -5.72 -8.60 9.43
N ASP A 131 -5.65 -9.50 10.42
CA ASP A 131 -6.76 -9.73 11.34
C ASP A 131 -6.85 -8.60 12.39
N ILE A 132 -5.70 -8.06 12.81
CA ILE A 132 -5.63 -6.91 13.74
C ILE A 132 -6.03 -5.63 13.02
N GLU A 133 -5.55 -5.43 11.79
CA GLU A 133 -5.95 -4.28 10.97
C GLU A 133 -7.46 -4.28 10.70
N ALA A 134 -8.04 -5.45 10.39
CA ALA A 134 -9.48 -5.58 10.20
C ALA A 134 -10.27 -5.25 11.47
N GLU A 135 -9.79 -5.70 12.64
CA GLU A 135 -10.43 -5.41 13.92
C GLU A 135 -10.28 -3.93 14.32
N ALA A 136 -9.12 -3.33 14.09
CA ALA A 136 -8.90 -1.90 14.29
C ALA A 136 -9.82 -1.07 13.40
N ASN A 137 -9.92 -1.40 12.11
CA ASN A 137 -10.84 -0.75 11.18
C ASN A 137 -12.30 -0.92 11.61
N ARG A 138 -12.68 -2.09 12.12
CA ARG A 138 -14.01 -2.31 12.69
C ARG A 138 -14.29 -1.38 13.87
N LEU A 139 -13.34 -1.21 14.78
CA LEU A 139 -13.46 -0.33 15.95
C LEU A 139 -13.51 1.15 15.56
N LEU A 140 -12.74 1.55 14.54
CA LEU A 140 -12.72 2.91 14.01
C LEU A 140 -13.92 3.23 13.10
N GLY A 141 -14.78 2.25 12.80
CA GLY A 141 -15.92 2.41 11.89
C GLY A 141 -15.52 2.51 10.42
N LEU A 142 -14.26 2.23 10.06
CA LEU A 142 -13.72 2.27 8.70
C LEU A 142 -14.10 0.99 7.91
N LYS A 143 -15.38 0.63 7.91
CA LYS A 143 -15.90 -0.43 7.04
C LYS A 143 -15.93 0.11 5.62
N ASP A 144 -14.88 -0.21 4.85
CA ASP A 144 -14.64 0.23 3.48
C ASP A 144 -14.19 1.69 3.33
N GLU A 145 -12.87 1.90 3.27
CA GLU A 145 -12.29 3.13 2.71
C GLU A 145 -12.84 3.43 1.30
N ALA A 146 -13.21 2.40 0.54
CA ALA A 146 -13.87 2.55 -0.76
C ALA A 146 -15.33 3.02 -0.67
N ALA A 147 -16.02 2.82 0.45
CA ALA A 147 -17.35 3.36 0.72
C ALA A 147 -17.26 4.81 1.20
N LEU A 148 -16.28 5.13 2.06
CA LEU A 148 -16.01 6.51 2.52
C LEU A 148 -15.61 7.43 1.37
N LEU A 149 -14.85 6.93 0.39
CA LEU A 149 -14.52 7.69 -0.82
C LEU A 149 -15.75 7.89 -1.73
N LYS A 150 -16.70 6.96 -1.73
CA LYS A 150 -17.96 7.11 -2.48
C LYS A 150 -18.93 8.06 -1.79
N GLU A 151 -19.05 7.99 -0.47
CA GLU A 151 -19.87 8.94 0.30
C GLU A 151 -19.34 10.36 0.15
N THR A 152 -18.02 10.56 0.16
CA THR A 152 -17.44 11.89 -0.08
C THR A 152 -17.56 12.36 -1.54
N GLU A 153 -17.51 11.47 -2.54
CA GLU A 153 -17.82 11.82 -3.93
C GLU A 153 -19.30 12.17 -4.12
N GLU A 154 -20.23 11.39 -3.56
CA GLU A 154 -21.68 11.66 -3.61
C GLU A 154 -22.06 12.94 -2.86
N GLU A 155 -21.42 13.23 -1.71
CA GLU A 155 -21.61 14.48 -0.98
C GLU A 155 -21.05 15.69 -1.73
N MET A 156 -19.90 15.57 -2.41
CA MET A 156 -19.37 16.64 -3.26
C MET A 156 -20.23 16.89 -4.51
N GLU A 157 -20.80 15.84 -5.09
CA GLU A 157 -21.73 15.92 -6.22
C GLU A 157 -23.06 16.55 -5.80
N ALA A 158 -23.58 16.19 -4.61
CA ALA A 158 -24.78 16.81 -4.02
C ALA A 158 -24.59 18.30 -3.67
N LEU A 159 -23.35 18.71 -3.34
CA LEU A 159 -22.97 20.10 -3.13
C LEU A 159 -22.64 20.86 -4.44
N GLY A 160 -22.78 20.20 -5.60
CA GLY A 160 -22.61 20.83 -6.91
C GLY A 160 -21.16 21.21 -7.26
N LEU A 161 -20.17 20.68 -6.53
CA LEU A 161 -18.75 20.92 -6.77
C LEU A 161 -18.23 19.96 -7.86
N THR A 162 -18.80 20.04 -9.06
CA THR A 162 -18.25 19.36 -10.24
C THR A 162 -17.12 20.21 -10.84
N ARG A 163 -16.04 19.56 -11.28
CA ARG A 163 -14.79 20.20 -11.72
C ARG A 163 -14.84 20.73 -13.17
N GLU A 164 -16.00 21.17 -13.64
CA GLU A 164 -16.21 21.80 -14.96
C GLU A 164 -17.34 22.81 -14.74
N GLU A 165 -17.22 24.14 -14.81
CA GLU A 165 -16.37 25.02 -15.60
C GLU A 165 -15.89 26.19 -14.70
N ILE A 166 -14.58 26.33 -14.51
CA ILE A 166 -14.00 27.66 -14.30
C ILE A 166 -13.39 27.99 -15.65
N THR A 167 -14.16 28.66 -16.51
CA THR A 167 -13.60 29.40 -17.63
C THR A 167 -12.80 30.57 -17.05
N ASP A 168 -11.59 30.79 -17.57
CA ASP A 168 -10.65 31.86 -17.18
C ASP A 168 -11.18 33.31 -17.33
N ASP A 169 -12.49 33.50 -17.55
CA ASP A 169 -13.12 34.78 -17.88
C ASP A 169 -13.91 35.40 -16.71
N ASP A 170 -14.16 34.67 -15.62
CA ASP A 170 -14.82 35.22 -14.42
C ASP A 170 -13.83 35.78 -13.36
N LEU A 171 -12.53 35.79 -13.67
CA LEU A 171 -11.50 36.38 -12.79
C LEU A 171 -11.20 37.86 -13.11
N ALA A 172 -12.16 38.58 -13.70
CA ALA A 172 -12.02 39.98 -14.04
C ALA A 172 -13.23 40.81 -13.58
N THR A 173 -13.35 41.05 -12.28
CA THR A 173 -13.53 42.39 -11.65
C THR A 173 -14.16 42.28 -10.25
N SER A 174 -13.34 42.34 -9.21
CA SER A 174 -13.63 43.21 -8.07
C SER A 174 -12.41 43.32 -7.16
N GLY A 175 -11.81 44.51 -7.15
CA GLY A 175 -11.27 45.12 -5.93
C GLY A 175 -9.93 44.62 -5.45
N GLU A 176 -8.90 45.43 -5.71
CA GLU A 176 -7.69 45.51 -4.89
C GLU A 176 -8.03 45.48 -3.39
N GLU A 177 -7.40 44.58 -2.64
CA GLU A 177 -6.95 44.83 -1.27
C GLU A 177 -5.91 43.77 -0.89
N ASP A 178 -4.63 44.13 -1.08
CA ASP A 178 -3.46 43.38 -0.61
C ASP A 178 -3.52 43.27 0.93
N HIS A 179 -4.03 42.15 1.43
CA HIS A 179 -3.78 41.75 2.81
C HIS A 179 -2.62 40.75 2.87
N ASP A 180 -1.42 41.31 3.00
CA ASP A 180 -0.18 40.63 3.35
C ASP A 180 -0.37 39.84 4.66
N MET A 181 -0.47 38.52 4.54
CA MET A 181 -0.58 37.57 5.65
C MET A 181 0.79 37.02 6.10
N THR A 182 1.90 37.70 5.75
CA THR A 182 3.23 37.31 6.23
C THR A 182 3.54 37.91 7.61
N THR A 183 2.80 37.56 8.66
CA THR A 183 3.31 37.44 10.04
C THR A 183 2.22 36.95 11.02
N PRO A 184 2.50 35.97 11.91
CA PRO A 184 1.57 35.57 12.95
C PRO A 184 1.57 36.58 14.11
N GLN A 185 0.44 37.27 14.33
CA GLN A 185 0.26 38.19 15.45
C GLN A 185 0.02 37.43 16.78
N ILE A 186 1.06 37.40 17.60
CA ILE A 186 1.03 36.98 19.01
C ILE A 186 0.64 38.20 19.86
N PHE A 187 -0.46 38.05 20.62
CA PHE A 187 -0.90 38.77 21.83
C PHE A 187 -0.55 40.26 22.01
N GLY A 188 -1.61 41.08 22.09
CA GLY A 188 -1.53 42.52 22.32
C GLY A 188 -0.93 42.95 23.67
N GLY A 189 -0.17 44.05 23.64
CA GLY A 189 0.41 44.68 24.81
C GLY A 189 1.10 46.02 24.53
N LYS A 190 0.29 47.09 24.33
CA LYS A 190 0.53 48.53 24.53
C LYS A 190 1.98 49.13 24.46
N LYS A 191 2.15 49.99 23.43
CA LYS A 191 2.63 51.40 23.43
C LYS A 191 3.90 51.78 24.25
N LYS A 192 4.90 52.35 23.55
CA LYS A 192 5.12 53.82 23.44
C LYS A 192 6.28 54.22 22.47
N LYS A 193 5.97 55.23 21.63
CA LYS A 193 6.82 56.20 20.90
C LYS A 193 8.05 56.66 21.72
N LYS A 194 9.18 57.14 21.16
CA LYS A 194 9.40 58.01 19.99
C LYS A 194 10.91 58.10 19.68
N ASP A 195 11.23 58.44 18.43
CA ASP A 195 12.53 58.84 17.87
C ASP A 195 13.24 59.98 18.65
N ASP A 196 14.57 60.00 18.67
CA ASP A 196 15.40 60.76 17.69
C ASP A 196 16.90 60.63 18.00
N LEU A 197 17.69 60.54 16.92
CA LEU A 197 19.14 60.79 16.93
C LEU A 197 19.40 62.29 17.09
N HIS A 198 20.10 62.67 18.16
CA HIS A 198 21.36 63.44 18.12
C HIS A 198 21.91 63.66 19.53
#